data_AF-A0A811K889-F1
#
_entry.id   AF-A0A811K889-F1
#
_cell.length_a   1.000
_cell.length_b   1.000
_cell.length_c   1.000
_cell.angle_alpha   90.00
_cell.angle_beta   90.00
_cell.angle_gamma   90.00
#
_symmetry.space_group_name_H-M   'P 1'
#
loop_
_entity.id
_entity.type
_entity.pdbx_description
1 polymer ?
#
loop_
_entity_poly.entity_id
_entity_poly.type
_entity_poly.pdbx_seq_one_letter_code
_entity_poly.pdbx_strand_id
1 'polypeptide(L)'
;MEPLKHDVNYQNTDKELIDDQRLVREVLLHLLPTSNSDVIRYSPAVGCTLSARYCYDSKVFGFNRINEILIKSSQVKKNLAKINEFNRSNVNVKAMFFPLAPIVSVSTNYYNEITDKIEQSVNGITTVDELNVEVCDLNNDLQNVITFLEKLLNPSPSYHDVEMTWTAFFKFRKSYTNPTSVLPFIKQLQEALINLLPNYFDTLCVGSSDIEQKGEDIILTMQNKDRMQMVHFTMIWSQKLLRTFKQGIKNRLRLELHRKNVEVKPWSYFMKNLFDEMSTEAKLQMDVAKINHFLEDSCSSYVAQFSQIIFNVLKTKDCKRWMMDFKKIYQLELFEEQICRSVSVEYNRSPRSAKLSAFAKCLEDLNTKENCSKYYKINWSDEEQTTFKVVPELPWPINVMFHDRLFTLLNKSMQILHVLKYCNSMCVTALSQFTLSSEVRDGPLLVRQKLNLILLMKKLTDTLKDLSTEFFNNLMENAGQQIEVSTTLESIEEAVTTWEEKLKVSMDNNTMYSIAIDRILKYTTTVYEELEQPVTEFDVSQMHRSLKRILITLKNNKDPEELDSDSLEYCYYCATNECLMLLNTCEAN
;
A
#
# COMPACT_ATOMS: atom_id res chain seq x y z
N MET A 1 47.37 -34.11 54.69
CA MET A 1 46.23 -34.58 55.50
C MET A 1 46.45 -34.11 56.91
N GLU A 2 45.78 -33.03 57.29
CA GLU A 2 45.53 -32.68 58.69
C GLU A 2 44.02 -32.44 58.81
N PRO A 3 43.35 -33.01 59.83
CA PRO A 3 41.92 -32.79 60.01
C PRO A 3 41.71 -31.40 60.59
N LEU A 4 40.93 -30.57 59.89
CA LEU A 4 40.46 -29.29 60.39
C LEU A 4 39.68 -29.52 61.69
N LYS A 5 40.20 -28.93 62.76
CA LYS A 5 39.63 -28.94 64.11
C LYS A 5 38.19 -28.43 64.08
N HIS A 6 37.28 -29.28 64.57
CA HIS A 6 35.96 -28.88 65.00
C HIS A 6 36.05 -28.08 66.29
N ASP A 7 36.19 -26.76 66.20
CA ASP A 7 35.86 -25.86 67.30
C ASP A 7 34.49 -25.23 67.03
N VAL A 8 33.42 -25.95 67.40
CA VAL A 8 32.15 -25.30 67.76
C VAL A 8 31.49 -26.06 68.89
N ASN A 9 31.61 -25.51 70.09
CA ASN A 9 30.79 -25.86 71.23
C ASN A 9 29.37 -25.30 70.98
N TYR A 10 28.47 -26.10 70.40
CA TYR A 10 27.02 -25.90 70.49
C TYR A 10 26.43 -27.06 71.30
N GLN A 11 26.57 -26.98 72.63
CA GLN A 11 25.63 -27.65 73.52
C GLN A 11 24.30 -26.91 73.42
N ASN A 12 23.45 -27.35 72.50
CA ASN A 12 22.01 -27.07 72.49
C ASN A 12 21.33 -28.41 72.22
N THR A 13 20.87 -29.06 73.29
CA THR A 13 20.39 -30.45 73.32
C THR A 13 18.98 -30.66 72.75
N ASP A 14 18.36 -29.64 72.17
CA ASP A 14 17.01 -29.71 71.59
C ASP A 14 16.99 -29.74 70.05
N LYS A 15 18.09 -30.14 69.40
CA LYS A 15 18.18 -30.18 67.93
C LYS A 15 18.15 -31.60 67.35
N GLU A 16 17.21 -31.86 66.45
CA GLU A 16 17.06 -33.12 65.72
C GLU A 16 18.05 -33.18 64.54
N LEU A 17 18.75 -34.30 64.36
CA LEU A 17 19.56 -34.57 63.16
C LEU A 17 18.60 -35.00 62.05
N ILE A 18 18.56 -34.25 60.96
CA ILE A 18 17.76 -34.63 59.78
C ILE A 18 18.49 -35.72 59.00
N ASP A 19 17.81 -36.82 58.70
CA ASP A 19 18.35 -37.85 57.80
C ASP A 19 18.38 -37.35 56.34
N ASP A 20 19.28 -37.94 55.53
CA ASP A 20 19.50 -37.52 54.15
C ASP A 20 18.24 -37.64 53.28
N GLN A 21 17.36 -38.63 53.51
CA GLN A 21 16.13 -38.81 52.74
C GLN A 21 15.09 -37.73 53.07
N ARG A 22 14.92 -37.40 54.35
CA ARG A 22 14.06 -36.33 54.82
C ARG A 22 14.58 -34.99 54.34
N LEU A 23 15.91 -34.78 54.33
CA LEU A 23 16.54 -33.59 53.79
C LEU A 23 16.28 -33.41 52.29
N VAL A 24 16.48 -34.46 51.49
CA VAL A 24 16.19 -34.50 50.05
C VAL A 24 14.72 -34.15 49.79
N ARG A 25 13.81 -34.80 50.54
CA ARG A 25 12.38 -34.57 50.42
C ARG A 25 11.99 -33.14 50.74
N GLU A 26 12.51 -32.56 51.83
CA GLU A 26 12.21 -31.18 52.22
C GLU A 26 12.72 -30.16 51.19
N VAL A 27 13.91 -30.39 50.60
CA VAL A 27 14.44 -29.51 49.53
C VAL A 27 13.57 -29.58 48.27
N LEU A 28 13.17 -30.78 47.83
CA LEU A 28 12.34 -30.94 46.64
C LEU A 28 10.92 -30.41 46.84
N LEU A 29 10.30 -30.69 48.00
CA LEU A 29 9.02 -30.09 48.38
C LEU A 29 9.11 -28.57 48.36
N HIS A 30 10.20 -28.00 48.88
CA HIS A 30 10.41 -26.56 48.88
C HIS A 30 10.41 -25.95 47.46
N LEU A 31 10.82 -26.67 46.42
CA LEU A 31 10.80 -26.15 45.05
C LEU A 31 9.38 -26.03 44.46
N LEU A 32 8.40 -26.76 45.00
CA LEU A 32 7.02 -26.74 44.53
C LEU A 32 6.31 -25.41 44.89
N PRO A 33 5.44 -24.90 44.00
CA PRO A 33 4.78 -23.59 44.18
C PRO A 33 3.74 -23.55 45.31
N THR A 34 3.23 -24.70 45.74
CA THR A 34 2.18 -24.85 46.77
C THR A 34 2.72 -25.33 48.11
N SER A 35 4.04 -25.50 48.28
CA SER A 35 4.57 -26.17 49.46
C SER A 35 4.68 -25.28 50.70
N ASN A 36 4.22 -25.85 51.81
CA ASN A 36 4.51 -25.41 53.16
C ASN A 36 5.50 -26.42 53.77
N SER A 37 6.75 -26.43 53.31
CA SER A 37 7.79 -27.17 54.02
C SER A 37 7.87 -26.62 55.45
N ASP A 38 7.67 -27.49 56.44
CA ASP A 38 7.73 -27.13 57.85
C ASP A 38 9.16 -26.77 58.28
N VAL A 39 10.16 -27.26 57.53
CA VAL A 39 11.59 -27.17 57.83
C VAL A 39 12.29 -26.04 57.05
N ILE A 40 11.96 -25.82 55.77
CA ILE A 40 12.58 -24.84 54.88
C ILE A 40 11.56 -23.79 54.44
N ARG A 41 11.66 -22.57 54.98
CA ARG A 41 10.75 -21.46 54.66
C ARG A 41 11.40 -20.44 53.73
N TYR A 42 10.65 -20.06 52.70
CA TYR A 42 11.02 -18.98 51.79
C TYR A 42 10.44 -17.65 52.33
N SER A 43 11.31 -16.69 52.65
CA SER A 43 10.88 -15.31 52.91
C SER A 43 11.09 -14.48 51.64
N PRO A 44 10.01 -14.12 50.90
CA PRO A 44 10.14 -13.23 49.76
C PRO A 44 10.71 -11.88 50.20
N ALA A 45 11.52 -11.27 49.33
CA ALA A 45 12.00 -9.91 49.54
C ALA A 45 10.82 -8.92 49.48
N VAL A 46 10.63 -8.14 50.53
CA VAL A 46 9.64 -7.04 50.54
C VAL A 46 10.40 -5.72 50.39
N GLY A 47 10.46 -5.19 49.16
CA GLY A 47 11.12 -3.91 48.83
C GLY A 47 12.39 -4.05 47.96
N CYS A 48 12.73 -2.99 47.22
CA CYS A 48 13.76 -2.99 46.16
C CYS A 48 15.22 -3.22 46.62
N THR A 49 15.48 -3.31 47.92
CA THR A 49 16.84 -3.42 48.50
C THR A 49 17.07 -4.70 49.31
N LEU A 50 16.05 -5.55 49.48
CA LEU A 50 16.17 -6.79 50.25
C LEU A 50 16.36 -7.99 49.31
N SER A 51 17.34 -8.84 49.62
CA SER A 51 17.46 -10.16 49.00
C SER A 51 16.51 -11.14 49.71
N ALA A 52 15.86 -12.02 48.95
CA ALA A 52 15.05 -13.10 49.53
C ALA A 52 15.92 -13.94 50.48
N ARG A 53 15.41 -14.24 51.67
CA ARG A 53 16.14 -15.00 52.71
C ARG A 53 15.45 -16.32 52.98
N TYR A 54 16.25 -17.36 53.15
CA TYR A 54 15.78 -18.68 53.57
C TYR A 54 15.88 -18.76 55.09
N CYS A 55 14.78 -19.16 55.72
CA CYS A 55 14.74 -19.40 57.16
C CYS A 55 14.60 -20.89 57.39
N TYR A 56 15.52 -21.45 58.17
CA TYR A 56 15.52 -22.85 58.58
C TYR A 56 14.95 -22.96 59.99
N ASP A 57 14.27 -24.05 60.31
CA ASP A 57 13.91 -24.32 61.70
C ASP A 57 15.20 -24.40 62.56
N SER A 58 15.26 -23.56 63.60
CA SER A 58 16.41 -23.46 64.49
C SER A 58 16.65 -24.75 65.29
N LYS A 59 15.67 -25.67 65.30
CA LYS A 59 15.69 -26.99 65.94
C LYS A 59 16.32 -28.11 65.10
N VAL A 60 16.80 -27.85 63.89
CA VAL A 60 17.39 -28.89 63.02
C VAL A 60 18.84 -28.54 62.66
N PHE A 61 19.77 -29.51 62.73
CA PHE A 61 21.20 -29.32 62.42
C PHE A 61 21.66 -30.28 61.29
N GLY A 62 22.46 -29.79 60.33
CA GLY A 62 22.95 -30.59 59.18
C GLY A 62 23.07 -29.84 57.84
N PHE A 63 22.36 -28.72 57.69
CA PHE A 63 22.30 -27.94 56.43
C PHE A 63 23.64 -27.35 55.95
N ASN A 64 24.62 -27.15 56.84
CA ASN A 64 25.94 -26.63 56.47
C ASN A 64 26.68 -27.52 55.46
N ARG A 65 26.42 -28.85 55.48
CA ARG A 65 27.06 -29.83 54.59
C ARG A 65 26.54 -29.75 53.14
N ILE A 66 25.35 -29.17 52.94
CA ILE A 66 24.68 -29.07 51.63
C ILE A 66 24.36 -27.63 51.24
N ASN A 67 25.05 -26.66 51.84
CA ASN A 67 24.76 -25.23 51.65
C ASN A 67 24.79 -24.81 50.16
N GLU A 68 25.67 -25.41 49.36
CA GLU A 68 25.73 -25.15 47.91
C GLU A 68 24.47 -25.66 47.17
N ILE A 69 23.96 -26.85 47.54
CA ILE A 69 22.72 -27.41 46.99
C ILE A 69 21.54 -26.52 47.34
N LEU A 70 21.48 -26.01 48.58
CA LEU A 70 20.43 -25.09 49.02
C LEU A 70 20.48 -23.77 48.26
N ILE A 71 21.68 -23.22 48.01
CA ILE A 71 21.84 -22.00 47.21
C ILE A 71 21.36 -22.23 45.77
N LYS A 72 21.68 -23.36 45.15
CA LYS A 72 21.20 -23.69 43.80
C LYS A 72 19.68 -23.95 43.78
N SER A 73 19.15 -24.67 44.75
CA SER A 73 17.70 -24.90 44.92
C SER A 73 16.94 -23.58 45.10
N SER A 74 17.55 -22.65 45.82
CA SER A 74 17.01 -21.30 46.00
C SER A 74 16.91 -20.53 44.70
N GLN A 75 17.92 -20.68 43.83
CA GLN A 75 17.94 -20.08 42.51
C GLN A 75 16.89 -20.72 41.58
N VAL A 76 16.74 -22.05 41.62
CA VAL A 76 15.68 -22.80 40.91
C VAL A 76 14.30 -22.25 41.28
N LYS A 77 13.99 -22.13 42.58
CA LYS A 77 12.71 -21.60 43.05
C LYS A 77 12.47 -20.15 42.61
N LYS A 78 13.50 -19.30 42.68
CA LYS A 78 13.42 -17.91 42.23
C LYS A 78 13.13 -17.82 40.72
N ASN A 79 13.78 -18.65 39.92
CA ASN A 79 13.57 -18.70 38.48
C ASN A 79 12.16 -19.22 38.13
N LEU A 80 11.67 -20.27 38.81
CA LEU A 80 10.28 -20.75 38.66
C LEU A 80 9.25 -19.68 39.03
N ALA A 81 9.48 -18.92 40.11
CA ALA A 81 8.59 -17.85 40.52
C ALA A 81 8.49 -16.75 39.45
N LYS A 82 9.62 -16.34 38.84
CA LYS A 82 9.65 -15.37 37.74
C LYS A 82 8.85 -15.85 36.52
N ILE A 83 8.99 -17.12 36.14
CA ILE A 83 8.24 -17.70 35.02
C ILE A 83 6.74 -17.70 35.32
N ASN A 84 6.34 -18.10 36.53
CA ASN A 84 4.94 -18.08 36.94
C ASN A 84 4.36 -16.65 36.96
N GLU A 85 5.11 -15.67 37.46
CA GLU A 85 4.72 -14.26 37.46
C GLU A 85 4.52 -13.72 36.03
N PHE A 86 5.44 -14.03 35.12
CA PHE A 86 5.31 -13.72 33.69
C PHE A 86 4.05 -14.36 33.08
N ASN A 87 3.82 -15.65 33.32
CA ASN A 87 2.64 -16.36 32.81
C ASN A 87 1.34 -15.75 33.36
N ARG A 88 1.27 -15.48 34.67
CA ARG A 88 0.11 -14.86 35.34
C ARG A 88 -0.20 -13.48 34.79
N SER A 89 0.83 -12.65 34.62
CA SER A 89 0.70 -11.28 34.12
C SER A 89 0.20 -11.24 32.68
N ASN A 90 0.40 -12.32 31.91
CA ASN A 90 0.07 -12.41 30.49
C ASN A 90 -1.02 -13.45 30.15
N VAL A 91 -1.78 -13.95 31.13
CA VAL A 91 -2.84 -14.95 30.91
C VAL A 91 -3.86 -14.49 29.86
N ASN A 92 -4.28 -13.22 29.93
CA ASN A 92 -5.27 -12.64 29.00
C ASN A 92 -4.70 -12.47 27.57
N VAL A 93 -3.37 -12.45 27.44
CA VAL A 93 -2.67 -12.25 26.17
C VAL A 93 -2.56 -13.55 25.37
N LYS A 94 -2.70 -14.70 26.02
CA LYS A 94 -2.62 -16.06 25.43
C LYS A 94 -3.56 -16.24 24.22
N ALA A 95 -4.60 -15.42 24.10
CA ALA A 95 -5.58 -15.46 23.01
C ALA A 95 -5.55 -14.26 22.05
N MET A 96 -4.79 -13.18 22.31
CA MET A 96 -5.02 -11.89 21.64
C MET A 96 -3.79 -11.22 20.99
N PHE A 97 -2.55 -11.48 21.44
CA PHE A 97 -1.37 -10.80 20.90
C PHE A 97 -0.32 -11.80 20.40
N PHE A 98 -0.26 -11.95 19.08
CA PHE A 98 0.45 -13.05 18.45
C PHE A 98 1.97 -13.12 18.64
N PRO A 99 2.76 -12.04 18.79
CA PRO A 99 4.17 -12.27 19.04
C PRO A 99 4.46 -12.65 20.50
N LEU A 100 3.52 -12.43 21.45
CA LEU A 100 3.70 -12.84 22.85
C LEU A 100 2.97 -14.14 23.21
N ALA A 101 1.82 -14.43 22.58
CA ALA A 101 1.00 -15.60 22.89
C ALA A 101 1.73 -16.96 22.77
N PRO A 102 2.56 -17.23 21.73
CA PRO A 102 3.36 -18.45 21.65
C PRO A 102 4.35 -18.56 22.81
N ILE A 103 5.01 -17.45 23.18
CA ILE A 103 5.99 -17.41 24.27
C ILE A 103 5.32 -17.73 25.61
N VAL A 104 4.16 -17.12 25.89
CA VAL A 104 3.38 -17.38 27.10
C VAL A 104 2.88 -18.82 27.14
N SER A 105 2.41 -19.36 26.01
CA SER A 105 1.93 -20.74 25.94
C SER A 105 3.03 -21.75 26.25
N VAL A 106 4.20 -21.58 25.64
CA VAL A 106 5.34 -22.49 25.82
C VAL A 106 5.94 -22.32 27.21
N SER A 107 6.03 -21.09 27.71
CA SER A 107 6.45 -20.81 29.09
C SER A 107 5.52 -21.40 30.13
N THR A 108 4.20 -21.43 29.87
CA THR A 108 3.24 -22.10 30.75
C THR A 108 3.42 -23.61 30.73
N ASN A 109 3.57 -24.21 29.55
CA ASN A 109 3.76 -25.66 29.42
C ASN A 109 5.06 -26.11 30.08
N TYR A 110 6.15 -25.37 29.84
CA TYR A 110 7.45 -25.62 30.46
C TYR A 110 7.39 -25.49 31.99
N TYR A 111 6.69 -24.48 32.53
CA TYR A 111 6.49 -24.34 33.97
C TYR A 111 5.78 -25.56 34.59
N ASN A 112 4.75 -26.06 33.93
CA ASN A 112 4.01 -27.24 34.38
C ASN A 112 4.91 -28.49 34.30
N GLU A 113 5.62 -28.68 33.19
CA GLU A 113 6.53 -29.81 32.98
C GLU A 113 7.63 -29.88 34.05
N ILE A 114 8.24 -28.74 34.40
CA ILE A 114 9.25 -28.68 35.46
C ILE A 114 8.64 -28.94 36.84
N THR A 115 7.43 -28.44 37.09
CA THR A 115 6.73 -28.69 38.36
C THR A 115 6.42 -30.17 38.51
N ASP A 116 5.89 -30.81 37.47
CA ASP A 116 5.62 -32.25 37.42
C ASP A 116 6.91 -33.07 37.60
N LYS A 117 8.02 -32.65 36.97
CA LYS A 117 9.34 -33.29 37.15
C LYS A 117 9.81 -33.22 38.60
N ILE A 118 9.65 -32.06 39.27
CA ILE A 118 9.99 -31.91 40.68
C ILE A 118 9.11 -32.83 41.54
N GLU A 119 7.80 -32.90 41.28
CA GLU A 119 6.88 -33.79 42.00
C GLU A 119 7.26 -35.26 41.85
N GLN A 120 7.68 -35.69 40.66
CA GLN A 120 8.18 -37.06 40.43
C GLN A 120 9.49 -37.30 41.20
N SER A 121 10.41 -36.33 41.19
CA SER A 121 11.68 -36.40 41.91
C SER A 121 11.51 -36.52 43.43
N VAL A 122 10.45 -35.96 44.03
CA VAL A 122 10.15 -36.07 45.48
C VAL A 122 10.07 -37.53 45.94
N ASN A 123 9.59 -38.45 45.09
CA ASN A 123 9.47 -39.87 45.41
C ASN A 123 10.55 -40.74 44.77
N GLY A 124 11.33 -40.19 43.82
CA GLY A 124 12.34 -40.93 43.05
C GLY A 124 13.78 -40.74 43.51
N ILE A 125 14.10 -39.61 44.16
CA ILE A 125 15.46 -39.29 44.61
C ILE A 125 15.60 -39.64 46.08
N THR A 126 16.62 -40.43 46.43
CA THR A 126 16.81 -40.91 47.82
C THR A 126 18.14 -40.48 48.43
N THR A 127 19.06 -39.95 47.62
CA THR A 127 20.39 -39.54 48.06
C THR A 127 20.68 -38.06 47.80
N VAL A 128 21.59 -37.49 48.59
CA VAL A 128 22.02 -36.09 48.45
C VAL A 128 22.79 -35.85 47.14
N ASP A 129 23.52 -36.85 46.64
CA ASP A 129 24.27 -36.74 45.39
C ASP A 129 23.33 -36.69 44.18
N GLU A 130 22.30 -37.54 44.13
CA GLU A 130 21.25 -37.49 43.12
C GLU A 130 20.47 -36.16 43.17
N LEU A 131 20.19 -35.64 44.38
CA LEU A 131 19.58 -34.32 44.55
C LEU A 131 20.48 -33.22 43.98
N ASN A 132 21.79 -33.26 44.23
CA ASN A 132 22.70 -32.25 43.72
C ASN A 132 22.72 -32.24 42.19
N VAL A 133 22.71 -33.41 41.54
CA VAL A 133 22.63 -33.53 40.09
C VAL A 133 21.31 -32.94 39.58
N GLU A 134 20.17 -33.37 40.12
CA GLU A 134 18.86 -32.89 39.68
C GLU A 134 18.70 -31.38 39.86
N VAL A 135 19.13 -30.82 41.00
CA VAL A 135 19.08 -29.38 41.28
C VAL A 135 20.01 -28.60 40.34
N CYS A 136 21.20 -29.13 40.03
CA CYS A 136 22.10 -28.51 39.07
C CYS A 136 21.50 -28.49 37.66
N ASP A 137 20.90 -29.59 37.23
CA ASP A 137 20.26 -29.71 35.91
C ASP A 137 19.06 -28.77 35.79
N LEU A 138 18.16 -28.79 36.78
CA LEU A 138 17.03 -27.86 36.85
C LEU A 138 17.48 -26.39 36.83
N ASN A 139 18.54 -26.05 37.57
CA ASN A 139 19.06 -24.69 37.62
C ASN A 139 19.60 -24.24 36.26
N ASN A 140 20.34 -25.12 35.57
CA ASN A 140 20.88 -24.83 34.24
C ASN A 140 19.75 -24.64 33.20
N ASP A 141 18.76 -25.53 33.19
CA ASP A 141 17.63 -25.46 32.26
C ASP A 141 16.79 -24.19 32.48
N LEU A 142 16.45 -23.89 33.74
CA LEU A 142 15.70 -22.69 34.09
C LEU A 142 16.47 -21.41 33.79
N GLN A 143 17.79 -21.40 34.01
CA GLN A 143 18.60 -20.22 33.75
C GLN A 143 18.60 -19.88 32.25
N ASN A 144 18.67 -20.88 31.37
CA ASN A 144 18.58 -20.67 29.92
C ASN A 144 17.23 -20.05 29.50
N VAL A 145 16.13 -20.55 30.07
CA VAL A 145 14.78 -20.01 29.81
C VAL A 145 14.62 -18.60 30.39
N ILE A 146 15.16 -18.33 31.57
CA ILE A 146 15.12 -16.98 32.17
C ILE A 146 15.93 -15.98 31.36
N THR A 147 17.13 -16.35 30.88
CA THR A 147 17.92 -15.49 29.99
C THR A 147 17.15 -15.16 28.71
N PHE A 148 16.37 -16.12 28.20
CA PHE A 148 15.49 -15.87 27.06
C PHE A 148 14.33 -14.91 27.39
N LEU A 149 13.67 -15.11 28.54
CA LEU A 149 12.51 -14.34 28.97
C LEU A 149 12.86 -12.99 29.60
N GLU A 150 14.13 -12.71 29.90
CA GLU A 150 14.58 -11.58 30.73
C GLU A 150 13.96 -10.23 30.33
N LYS A 151 13.89 -9.97 29.01
CA LYS A 151 13.32 -8.72 28.45
C LYS A 151 11.79 -8.63 28.60
N LEU A 152 11.13 -9.77 28.77
CA LEU A 152 9.67 -9.90 28.89
C LEU A 152 9.19 -9.97 30.34
N LEU A 153 10.09 -10.09 31.32
CA LEU A 153 9.73 -10.11 32.74
C LEU A 153 9.25 -8.75 33.27
N ASN A 154 9.21 -7.70 32.43
CA ASN A 154 8.56 -6.44 32.76
C ASN A 154 7.04 -6.64 32.87
N PRO A 155 6.35 -6.02 33.85
CA PRO A 155 4.90 -6.18 34.04
C PRO A 155 4.04 -5.80 32.83
N SER A 156 4.58 -5.01 31.90
CA SER A 156 3.95 -4.64 30.64
C SER A 156 5.03 -4.60 29.55
N PRO A 157 5.39 -5.75 28.96
CA PRO A 157 6.46 -5.79 27.96
C PRO A 157 6.07 -4.93 26.75
N SER A 158 7.00 -4.08 26.31
CA SER A 158 6.79 -3.26 25.13
C SER A 158 6.88 -4.12 23.87
N TYR A 159 6.39 -3.56 22.76
CA TYR A 159 6.54 -4.18 21.44
C TYR A 159 8.00 -4.49 21.10
N HIS A 160 8.89 -3.54 21.40
CA HIS A 160 10.32 -3.68 21.18
C HIS A 160 10.92 -4.83 21.99
N ASP A 161 10.47 -5.04 23.23
CA ASP A 161 10.93 -6.14 24.07
C ASP A 161 10.59 -7.50 23.43
N VAL A 162 9.36 -7.63 22.91
CA VAL A 162 8.89 -8.83 22.22
C VAL A 162 9.70 -9.09 20.94
N GLU A 163 9.96 -8.06 20.14
CA GLU A 163 10.78 -8.18 18.93
C GLU A 163 12.23 -8.56 19.26
N MET A 164 12.80 -7.98 20.30
CA MET A 164 14.16 -8.30 20.75
C MET A 164 14.26 -9.74 21.27
N THR A 165 13.20 -10.27 21.91
CA THR A 165 13.14 -11.67 22.35
C THR A 165 13.05 -12.63 21.17
N TRP A 166 12.23 -12.34 20.16
CA TRP A 166 12.23 -13.13 18.92
C TRP A 166 13.58 -13.05 18.19
N THR A 167 14.18 -11.87 18.11
CA THR A 167 15.51 -11.71 17.51
C THR A 167 16.56 -12.55 18.22
N ALA A 168 16.50 -12.60 19.56
CA ALA A 168 17.34 -13.47 20.36
C ALA A 168 17.07 -14.95 20.05
N PHE A 169 15.82 -15.40 20.03
CA PHE A 169 15.43 -16.78 19.65
C PHE A 169 16.09 -17.22 18.33
N PHE A 170 15.96 -16.41 17.28
CA PHE A 170 16.49 -16.75 15.98
C PHE A 170 18.03 -16.69 15.90
N LYS A 171 18.68 -15.82 16.70
CA LYS A 171 20.14 -15.80 16.84
C LYS A 171 20.65 -17.02 17.60
N PHE A 172 20.03 -17.36 18.73
CA PHE A 172 20.36 -18.55 19.51
C PHE A 172 20.31 -19.81 18.64
N ARG A 173 19.29 -19.93 17.80
CA ARG A 173 19.17 -21.09 16.90
C ARG A 173 20.28 -21.19 15.84
N LYS A 174 20.74 -20.08 15.27
CA LYS A 174 21.83 -20.08 14.26
C LYS A 174 23.16 -20.60 14.84
N SER A 175 23.37 -20.49 16.15
CA SER A 175 24.60 -20.97 16.82
C SER A 175 24.63 -22.47 17.12
N TYR A 176 23.53 -23.23 16.94
CA TYR A 176 23.51 -24.66 17.24
C TYR A 176 23.52 -25.50 15.96
N THR A 177 24.54 -26.34 15.81
CA THR A 177 24.76 -27.23 14.66
C THR A 177 24.10 -28.60 14.79
N ASN A 178 23.37 -28.90 15.87
CA ASN A 178 22.81 -30.24 16.11
C ASN A 178 21.36 -30.20 16.69
N PRO A 179 20.35 -30.78 16.01
CA PRO A 179 18.95 -30.76 16.45
C PRO A 179 18.59 -31.74 17.57
N THR A 180 19.47 -32.68 17.93
CA THR A 180 19.22 -33.66 19.01
C THR A 180 19.55 -33.14 20.41
N SER A 181 20.32 -32.05 20.53
CA SER A 181 20.62 -31.37 21.80
C SER A 181 19.73 -30.13 22.03
N VAL A 182 18.61 -30.04 21.32
CA VAL A 182 17.69 -28.89 21.36
C VAL A 182 16.99 -28.86 22.71
N LEU A 183 17.19 -27.78 23.48
CA LEU A 183 16.38 -27.46 24.66
C LEU A 183 14.89 -27.65 24.29
N PRO A 184 14.13 -28.52 24.97
CA PRO A 184 12.71 -28.79 24.68
C PRO A 184 11.87 -27.52 24.50
N PHE A 185 12.21 -26.48 25.28
CA PHE A 185 11.62 -25.15 25.20
C PHE A 185 11.74 -24.49 23.81
N ILE A 186 12.90 -24.55 23.16
CA ILE A 186 13.14 -23.93 21.84
C ILE A 186 12.32 -24.63 20.76
N LYS A 187 12.25 -25.97 20.82
CA LYS A 187 11.46 -26.78 19.89
C LYS A 187 9.96 -26.48 20.04
N GLN A 188 9.45 -26.49 21.27
CA GLN A 188 8.06 -26.15 21.57
C GLN A 188 7.71 -24.72 21.11
N LEU A 189 8.67 -23.77 21.22
CA LEU A 189 8.49 -22.40 20.73
C LEU A 189 8.41 -22.31 19.21
N GLN A 190 9.23 -23.06 18.49
CA GLN A 190 9.14 -23.15 17.02
C GLN A 190 7.80 -23.78 16.58
N GLU A 191 7.35 -24.83 17.25
CA GLU A 191 6.06 -25.49 16.97
C GLU A 191 4.88 -24.55 17.24
N ALA A 192 4.89 -23.85 18.38
CA ALA A 192 3.86 -22.87 18.72
C ALA A 192 3.81 -21.71 17.72
N LEU A 193 4.99 -21.21 17.27
CA LEU A 193 5.06 -20.20 16.22
C LEU A 193 4.38 -20.70 14.95
N ILE A 194 4.78 -21.87 14.42
CA ILE A 194 4.23 -22.43 13.18
C ILE A 194 2.72 -22.65 13.27
N ASN A 195 2.23 -23.13 14.40
CA ASN A 195 0.81 -23.43 14.59
C ASN A 195 -0.07 -22.18 14.69
N LEU A 196 0.43 -21.11 15.33
CA LEU A 196 -0.36 -19.91 15.59
C LEU A 196 -0.24 -18.87 14.47
N LEU A 197 0.85 -18.90 13.69
CA LEU A 197 1.17 -17.93 12.65
C LEU A 197 0.06 -17.77 11.60
N PRO A 198 -0.55 -18.86 11.06
CA PRO A 198 -1.64 -18.73 10.10
C PRO A 198 -2.87 -17.97 10.64
N ASN A 199 -3.30 -18.29 11.88
CA ASN A 199 -4.49 -17.68 12.48
C ASN A 199 -4.30 -16.18 12.75
N TYR A 200 -3.08 -15.80 13.09
CA TYR A 200 -2.74 -14.39 13.27
C TYR A 200 -2.79 -13.61 11.97
N PHE A 201 -2.23 -14.14 10.90
CA PHE A 201 -2.28 -13.48 9.61
C PHE A 201 -3.71 -13.32 9.09
N ASP A 202 -4.59 -14.27 9.35
CA ASP A 202 -6.03 -14.10 9.06
C ASP A 202 -6.65 -12.96 9.87
N THR A 203 -6.33 -12.88 11.17
CA THR A 203 -6.81 -11.81 12.05
C THR A 203 -6.30 -10.44 11.57
N LEU A 204 -5.04 -10.37 11.14
CA LEU A 204 -4.46 -9.18 10.51
C LEU A 204 -5.20 -8.80 9.23
N CYS A 205 -5.42 -9.77 8.33
CA CYS A 205 -6.13 -9.55 7.08
C CYS A 205 -7.52 -8.94 7.30
N VAL A 206 -8.29 -9.50 8.23
CA VAL A 206 -9.64 -9.04 8.56
C VAL A 206 -9.62 -7.67 9.24
N GLY A 207 -8.68 -7.43 10.15
CA GLY A 207 -8.55 -6.17 10.89
C GLY A 207 -8.05 -4.98 10.06
N SER A 208 -7.45 -5.24 8.89
CA SER A 208 -6.79 -4.22 8.05
C SER A 208 -7.74 -3.47 7.12
N SER A 209 -8.92 -3.04 7.60
CA SER A 209 -9.90 -2.30 6.79
C SER A 209 -9.46 -0.89 6.38
N ASP A 210 -8.56 -0.26 7.16
CA ASP A 210 -8.21 1.16 7.05
C ASP A 210 -6.99 1.47 6.17
N ILE A 211 -6.38 0.45 5.53
CA ILE A 211 -5.19 0.65 4.70
C ILE A 211 -5.49 1.58 3.50
N GLU A 212 -6.70 1.53 2.94
CA GLU A 212 -7.09 2.42 1.83
C GLU A 212 -7.44 3.86 2.27
N GLN A 213 -7.95 4.08 3.49
CA GLN A 213 -8.42 5.42 3.92
C GLN A 213 -7.31 6.36 4.38
N LYS A 214 -6.21 5.83 4.92
CA LYS A 214 -5.15 6.68 5.51
C LYS A 214 -3.93 6.85 4.63
N GLY A 215 -3.74 6.04 3.59
CA GLY A 215 -2.57 6.11 2.72
C GLY A 215 -1.23 5.90 3.43
N GLU A 216 -1.25 5.49 4.71
CA GLU A 216 -0.06 5.32 5.54
C GLU A 216 0.40 3.85 5.52
N ASP A 217 1.71 3.66 5.64
CA ASP A 217 2.40 2.36 5.66
C ASP A 217 2.12 1.51 6.91
N ILE A 218 0.92 1.63 7.48
CA ILE A 218 0.61 1.14 8.81
C ILE A 218 -0.47 0.06 8.74
N ILE A 219 -0.08 -1.17 9.11
CA ILE A 219 -1.02 -2.25 9.37
C ILE A 219 -1.58 -2.02 10.78
N LEU A 220 -2.87 -1.68 10.84
CA LEU A 220 -3.58 -1.45 12.09
C LEU A 220 -4.37 -2.70 12.46
N THR A 221 -4.18 -3.21 13.68
CA THR A 221 -5.11 -4.17 14.28
C THR A 221 -6.02 -3.45 15.26
N MET A 222 -7.33 -3.66 15.12
CA MET A 222 -8.28 -3.32 16.17
C MET A 222 -8.22 -4.39 17.25
N GLN A 223 -7.63 -4.06 18.40
CA GLN A 223 -7.62 -4.99 19.53
C GLN A 223 -8.74 -4.74 20.54
N ASN A 224 -9.50 -3.66 20.39
CA ASN A 224 -10.76 -3.33 21.05
C ASN A 224 -11.27 -2.06 20.37
N LYS A 225 -12.57 -1.76 20.47
CA LYS A 225 -13.27 -0.66 19.77
C LYS A 225 -12.56 0.72 19.80
N ASP A 226 -11.59 0.95 20.68
CA ASP A 226 -10.97 2.26 20.91
C ASP A 226 -9.42 2.31 20.77
N ARG A 227 -8.72 1.21 20.46
CA ARG A 227 -7.25 1.23 20.33
C ARG A 227 -6.74 0.56 19.07
N MET A 228 -6.30 1.40 18.14
CA MET A 228 -5.47 1.04 16.99
C MET A 228 -4.03 0.76 17.46
N GLN A 229 -3.51 -0.44 17.21
CA GLN A 229 -2.08 -0.73 17.39
C GLN A 229 -1.39 -0.89 16.03
N MET A 230 -0.27 -0.20 15.86
CA MET A 230 0.69 -0.40 14.78
C MET A 230 1.32 -1.79 14.90
N VAL A 231 1.14 -2.64 13.90
CA VAL A 231 1.84 -3.93 13.83
C VAL A 231 3.20 -3.75 13.15
N HIS A 232 4.24 -3.48 13.93
CA HIS A 232 5.61 -3.42 13.42
C HIS A 232 6.32 -4.76 13.59
N PHE A 233 5.83 -5.89 13.06
CA PHE A 233 6.54 -7.20 13.23
C PHE A 233 7.67 -7.35 12.21
N THR A 234 8.52 -6.31 12.18
CA THR A 234 9.57 -6.02 11.20
C THR A 234 10.54 -7.17 11.00
N MET A 235 10.68 -8.02 12.01
CA MET A 235 11.49 -9.22 11.96
C MET A 235 11.09 -10.21 10.86
N ILE A 236 9.80 -10.30 10.52
CA ILE A 236 9.26 -11.22 9.51
C ILE A 236 8.79 -10.49 8.23
N TRP A 237 8.46 -9.20 8.33
CA TRP A 237 8.04 -8.40 7.19
C TRP A 237 9.24 -7.95 6.33
N SER A 238 9.59 -8.74 5.32
CA SER A 238 10.41 -8.24 4.23
C SER A 238 9.68 -7.10 3.49
N GLN A 239 10.41 -6.19 2.84
CA GLN A 239 9.80 -5.14 2.02
C GLN A 239 8.89 -5.72 0.93
N LYS A 240 9.30 -6.85 0.34
CA LYS A 240 8.52 -7.57 -0.66
C LYS A 240 7.22 -8.12 -0.07
N LEU A 241 7.28 -8.81 1.07
CA LEU A 241 6.10 -9.33 1.76
C LEU A 241 5.11 -8.21 2.12
N LEU A 242 5.61 -7.07 2.61
CA LEU A 242 4.79 -5.92 2.94
C LEU A 242 4.06 -5.35 1.71
N ARG A 243 4.77 -5.19 0.58
CA ARG A 243 4.17 -4.72 -0.68
C ARG A 243 3.11 -5.70 -1.19
N THR A 244 3.42 -7.00 -1.23
CA THR A 244 2.48 -8.05 -1.65
C THR A 244 1.25 -8.08 -0.75
N PHE A 245 1.43 -8.00 0.58
CA PHE A 245 0.33 -7.98 1.53
C PHE A 245 -0.60 -6.78 1.32
N LYS A 246 -0.05 -5.57 1.16
CA LYS A 246 -0.84 -4.36 0.86
C LYS A 246 -1.66 -4.50 -0.41
N GLN A 247 -1.06 -5.06 -1.48
CA GLN A 247 -1.78 -5.37 -2.72
C GLN A 247 -2.92 -6.36 -2.48
N GLY A 248 -2.69 -7.39 -1.65
CA GLY A 248 -3.73 -8.34 -1.24
C GLY A 248 -4.91 -7.69 -0.54
N ILE A 249 -4.65 -6.82 0.44
CA ILE A 249 -5.71 -6.11 1.15
C ILE A 249 -6.47 -5.18 0.20
N LYS A 250 -5.77 -4.42 -0.65
CA LYS A 250 -6.39 -3.57 -1.68
C LYS A 250 -7.34 -4.38 -2.58
N ASN A 251 -6.87 -5.50 -3.13
CA ASN A 251 -7.68 -6.32 -4.03
C ASN A 251 -8.83 -7.05 -3.32
N ARG A 252 -8.64 -7.46 -2.07
CA ARG A 252 -9.71 -8.00 -1.23
C ARG A 252 -10.81 -6.95 -1.00
N LEU A 253 -10.45 -5.73 -0.60
CA LEU A 253 -11.41 -4.65 -0.35
C LEU A 253 -12.16 -4.24 -1.61
N ARG A 254 -11.46 -4.10 -2.75
CA ARG A 254 -12.07 -3.88 -4.08
C ARG A 254 -13.15 -4.91 -4.40
N LEU A 255 -12.94 -6.16 -4.01
CA LEU A 255 -13.87 -7.27 -4.23
C LEU A 255 -15.03 -7.27 -3.22
N GLU A 256 -14.76 -7.09 -1.93
CA GLU A 256 -15.77 -7.09 -0.86
C GLU A 256 -16.77 -5.93 -0.99
N LEU A 257 -16.31 -4.74 -1.37
CA LEU A 257 -17.17 -3.57 -1.58
C LEU A 257 -18.21 -3.79 -2.69
N HIS A 258 -17.88 -4.61 -3.69
CA HIS A 258 -18.69 -4.74 -4.91
C HIS A 258 -19.33 -6.11 -5.10
N ARG A 259 -18.88 -7.15 -4.39
CA ARG A 259 -19.34 -8.53 -4.59
C ARG A 259 -19.39 -9.31 -3.27
N LYS A 260 -20.54 -9.24 -2.60
CA LYS A 260 -20.76 -9.81 -1.26
C LYS A 260 -20.69 -11.34 -1.15
N ASN A 261 -20.60 -12.08 -2.27
CA ASN A 261 -20.76 -13.55 -2.29
C ASN A 261 -19.63 -14.29 -3.03
N VAL A 262 -18.40 -13.77 -3.04
CA VAL A 262 -17.28 -14.52 -3.62
C VAL A 262 -16.66 -15.39 -2.54
N GLU A 263 -16.62 -16.70 -2.77
CA GLU A 263 -15.91 -17.62 -1.89
C GLU A 263 -14.40 -17.40 -2.06
N VAL A 264 -13.77 -16.78 -1.07
CA VAL A 264 -12.32 -16.56 -1.00
C VAL A 264 -11.75 -17.35 0.17
N LYS A 265 -10.57 -17.92 -0.01
CA LYS A 265 -9.90 -18.66 1.05
C LYS A 265 -9.07 -17.70 1.92
N PRO A 266 -9.07 -17.88 3.25
CA PRO A 266 -8.22 -17.08 4.14
C PRO A 266 -6.73 -17.34 3.86
N TRP A 267 -5.84 -16.44 4.27
CA TRP A 267 -4.40 -16.62 4.03
C TRP A 267 -3.87 -17.89 4.71
N SER A 268 -4.41 -18.24 5.88
CA SER A 268 -4.07 -19.47 6.59
C SER A 268 -4.25 -20.75 5.77
N TYR A 269 -5.19 -20.77 4.82
CA TYR A 269 -5.37 -21.90 3.91
C TYR A 269 -4.12 -22.14 3.06
N PHE A 270 -3.57 -21.10 2.45
CA PHE A 270 -2.38 -21.18 1.60
C PHE A 270 -1.14 -21.52 2.42
N MET A 271 -1.03 -20.96 3.63
CA MET A 271 0.06 -21.32 4.54
C MET A 271 0.00 -22.78 4.98
N LYS A 272 -1.19 -23.31 5.31
CA LYS A 272 -1.34 -24.71 5.70
C LYS A 272 -0.94 -25.66 4.59
N ASN A 273 -1.38 -25.40 3.35
CA ASN A 273 -1.00 -26.22 2.21
C ASN A 273 0.52 -26.26 2.00
N LEU A 274 1.18 -25.09 2.04
CA LEU A 274 2.64 -25.02 1.92
C LEU A 274 3.34 -25.68 3.11
N PHE A 275 2.79 -25.59 4.33
CA PHE A 275 3.32 -26.34 5.46
C PHE A 275 3.15 -27.84 5.25
N ASP A 276 2.02 -28.34 4.76
CA ASP A 276 1.77 -29.77 4.60
C ASP A 276 2.74 -30.42 3.58
N GLU A 277 3.29 -29.64 2.65
CA GLU A 277 4.34 -30.06 1.71
C GLU A 277 5.74 -30.19 2.36
N MET A 278 5.94 -29.67 3.57
CA MET A 278 7.21 -29.71 4.28
C MET A 278 7.24 -30.83 5.35
N SER A 279 8.38 -31.53 5.45
CA SER A 279 8.59 -32.49 6.54
C SER A 279 8.62 -31.79 7.91
N THR A 280 8.23 -32.49 8.97
CA THR A 280 8.27 -31.97 10.35
C THR A 280 9.66 -31.46 10.72
N GLU A 281 10.71 -32.15 10.27
CA GLU A 281 12.09 -31.75 10.52
C GLU A 281 12.48 -30.48 9.74
N ALA A 282 12.02 -30.34 8.48
CA ALA A 282 12.23 -29.11 7.71
C ALA A 282 11.53 -27.91 8.35
N LYS A 283 10.29 -28.07 8.83
CA LYS A 283 9.53 -27.06 9.59
C LYS A 283 10.30 -26.59 10.82
N LEU A 284 10.82 -27.55 11.59
CA LEU A 284 11.59 -27.31 12.80
C LEU A 284 13.01 -26.75 12.53
N GLN A 285 13.46 -26.68 11.27
CA GLN A 285 14.76 -26.13 10.85
C GLN A 285 14.65 -24.82 10.02
N MET A 286 13.44 -24.25 9.85
CA MET A 286 13.23 -22.95 9.19
C MET A 286 13.81 -21.76 9.96
N ASP A 287 14.90 -21.15 9.49
CA ASP A 287 15.37 -19.86 10.01
C ASP A 287 14.49 -18.67 9.56
N VAL A 288 14.81 -17.45 9.99
CA VAL A 288 14.05 -16.23 9.65
C VAL A 288 13.95 -16.02 8.15
N ALA A 289 15.04 -16.25 7.40
CA ALA A 289 15.06 -16.04 5.96
C ALA A 289 14.11 -17.03 5.26
N LYS A 290 14.11 -18.30 5.68
CA LYS A 290 13.18 -19.32 5.19
C LYS A 290 11.73 -19.01 5.56
N ILE A 291 11.46 -18.52 6.77
CA ILE A 291 10.11 -18.10 7.17
C ILE A 291 9.63 -16.92 6.32
N ASN A 292 10.49 -15.93 6.08
CA ASN A 292 10.14 -14.77 5.24
C ASN A 292 9.82 -15.21 3.81
N HIS A 293 10.67 -16.06 3.23
CA HIS A 293 10.43 -16.58 1.88
C HIS A 293 9.13 -17.37 1.79
N PHE A 294 8.89 -18.26 2.76
CA PHE A 294 7.63 -19.00 2.88
C PHE A 294 6.41 -18.08 2.96
N LEU A 295 6.50 -17.01 3.73
CA LEU A 295 5.42 -16.03 3.85
C LEU A 295 5.23 -15.23 2.57
N GLU A 296 6.29 -14.89 1.86
CA GLU A 296 6.18 -14.26 0.55
C GLU A 296 5.44 -15.15 -0.45
N ASP A 297 5.75 -16.45 -0.48
CA ASP A 297 5.12 -17.40 -1.40
C ASP A 297 3.64 -17.63 -1.06
N SER A 298 3.34 -17.83 0.23
CA SER A 298 1.97 -17.97 0.71
C SER A 298 1.14 -16.70 0.49
N CYS A 299 1.74 -15.52 0.72
CA CYS A 299 1.09 -14.24 0.51
C CYS A 299 0.83 -14.03 -0.99
N SER A 300 1.80 -14.32 -1.85
CA SER A 300 1.61 -14.22 -3.30
C SER A 300 0.46 -15.10 -3.79
N SER A 301 0.35 -16.32 -3.26
CA SER A 301 -0.78 -17.22 -3.54
C SER A 301 -2.11 -16.66 -3.04
N TYR A 302 -2.12 -16.10 -1.82
CA TYR A 302 -3.28 -15.44 -1.24
C TYR A 302 -3.73 -14.21 -2.05
N VAL A 303 -2.80 -13.38 -2.52
CA VAL A 303 -3.10 -12.21 -3.38
C VAL A 303 -3.63 -12.64 -4.74
N ALA A 304 -3.00 -13.65 -5.35
CA ALA A 304 -3.32 -14.11 -6.69
C ALA A 304 -4.80 -14.50 -6.83
N GLN A 305 -5.43 -15.04 -5.79
CA GLN A 305 -6.86 -15.37 -5.84
C GLN A 305 -7.72 -14.12 -6.14
N PHE A 306 -7.47 -13.00 -5.46
CA PHE A 306 -8.26 -11.79 -5.61
C PHE A 306 -7.98 -11.14 -6.96
N SER A 307 -6.69 -11.03 -7.31
CA SER A 307 -6.25 -10.49 -8.59
C SER A 307 -6.87 -11.27 -9.75
N GLN A 308 -6.89 -12.61 -9.67
CA GLN A 308 -7.45 -13.46 -10.71
C GLN A 308 -8.97 -13.38 -10.81
N ILE A 309 -9.68 -13.24 -9.68
CA ILE A 309 -11.14 -13.02 -9.72
C ILE A 309 -11.46 -11.70 -10.43
N ILE A 310 -10.82 -10.60 -10.03
CA ILE A 310 -11.05 -9.29 -10.64
C ILE A 310 -10.65 -9.31 -12.13
N PHE A 311 -9.49 -9.88 -12.45
CA PHE A 311 -8.97 -10.00 -13.81
C PHE A 311 -9.89 -10.82 -14.72
N ASN A 312 -10.41 -11.95 -14.23
CA ASN A 312 -11.35 -12.76 -15.00
C ASN A 312 -12.64 -12.00 -15.30
N VAL A 313 -13.16 -11.22 -14.34
CA VAL A 313 -14.33 -10.38 -14.60
C VAL A 313 -14.00 -9.25 -15.58
N LEU A 314 -12.84 -8.60 -15.46
CA LEU A 314 -12.37 -7.60 -16.43
C LEU A 314 -12.33 -8.17 -17.85
N LYS A 315 -11.76 -9.37 -18.04
CA LYS A 315 -11.71 -10.03 -19.35
C LYS A 315 -13.09 -10.30 -19.94
N THR A 316 -14.10 -10.62 -19.12
CA THR A 316 -15.47 -10.79 -19.61
C THR A 316 -16.16 -9.47 -20.00
N LYS A 317 -15.65 -8.33 -19.51
CA LYS A 317 -16.29 -7.01 -19.67
C LYS A 317 -15.85 -6.24 -20.92
N ASP A 318 -15.15 -6.89 -21.84
CA ASP A 318 -14.63 -6.28 -23.08
C ASP A 318 -13.94 -4.93 -22.80
N CYS A 319 -12.82 -4.97 -22.06
CA CYS A 319 -12.02 -3.78 -21.77
C CYS A 319 -11.63 -3.01 -23.05
N LYS A 320 -11.48 -3.72 -24.18
CA LYS A 320 -11.20 -3.12 -25.48
C LYS A 320 -12.34 -2.21 -25.93
N ARG A 321 -13.59 -2.66 -25.78
CA ARG A 321 -14.76 -1.80 -26.04
C ARG A 321 -14.76 -0.55 -25.16
N TRP A 322 -14.45 -0.67 -23.88
CA TRP A 322 -14.36 0.50 -22.99
C TRP A 322 -13.28 1.49 -23.41
N MET A 323 -12.10 1.01 -23.81
CA MET A 323 -11.04 1.85 -24.33
C MET A 323 -11.44 2.56 -25.63
N MET A 324 -12.14 1.85 -26.53
CA MET A 324 -12.70 2.44 -27.75
C MET A 324 -13.77 3.47 -27.45
N ASP A 325 -14.62 3.23 -26.45
CA ASP A 325 -15.65 4.18 -26.04
C ASP A 325 -15.02 5.42 -25.40
N PHE A 326 -13.98 5.27 -24.56
CA PHE A 326 -13.20 6.41 -24.05
C PHE A 326 -12.55 7.21 -25.19
N LYS A 327 -11.95 6.54 -26.16
CA LYS A 327 -11.35 7.18 -27.34
C LYS A 327 -12.40 8.05 -28.06
N LYS A 328 -13.53 7.44 -28.42
CA LYS A 328 -14.63 8.10 -29.13
C LYS A 328 -15.20 9.31 -28.38
N ILE A 329 -15.32 9.21 -27.05
CA ILE A 329 -15.82 10.29 -26.19
C ILE A 329 -14.80 11.43 -26.11
N TYR A 330 -13.57 11.13 -25.67
CA TYR A 330 -12.57 12.16 -25.34
C TYR A 330 -11.88 12.76 -26.57
N GLN A 331 -12.02 12.17 -27.76
CA GLN A 331 -11.59 12.77 -29.04
C GLN A 331 -12.70 13.52 -29.78
N LEU A 332 -13.89 13.54 -29.18
CA LEU A 332 -15.08 14.19 -29.72
C LEU A 332 -15.68 13.53 -30.98
N GLU A 333 -15.26 12.32 -31.37
CA GLU A 333 -15.81 11.62 -32.54
C GLU A 333 -17.32 11.40 -32.41
N LEU A 334 -17.78 10.96 -31.24
CA LEU A 334 -19.22 10.79 -30.95
C LEU A 334 -19.99 12.11 -30.96
N PHE A 335 -19.35 13.20 -30.54
CA PHE A 335 -19.97 14.52 -30.48
C PHE A 335 -20.08 15.13 -31.89
N GLU A 336 -19.02 15.04 -32.70
CA GLU A 336 -18.99 15.54 -34.08
C GLU A 336 -20.03 14.88 -34.98
N GLU A 337 -20.17 13.55 -34.92
CA GLU A 337 -21.18 12.84 -35.72
C GLU A 337 -22.61 13.31 -35.37
N GLN A 338 -22.87 13.61 -34.11
CA GLN A 338 -24.19 14.05 -33.64
C GLN A 338 -24.44 15.52 -33.95
N ILE A 339 -23.44 16.38 -33.81
CA ILE A 339 -23.51 17.78 -34.25
C ILE A 339 -23.81 17.80 -35.75
N CYS A 340 -23.05 17.10 -36.59
CA CYS A 340 -23.30 17.02 -38.03
C CYS A 340 -24.71 16.55 -38.41
N ARG A 341 -25.38 15.75 -37.57
CA ARG A 341 -26.76 15.28 -37.79
C ARG A 341 -27.82 16.27 -37.31
N SER A 342 -27.57 16.95 -36.21
CA SER A 342 -28.51 17.87 -35.55
C SER A 342 -28.49 19.27 -36.16
N VAL A 343 -27.50 19.55 -37.00
CA VAL A 343 -27.15 20.88 -37.46
C VAL A 343 -27.41 21.01 -38.96
N SER A 344 -28.25 21.97 -39.36
CA SER A 344 -28.52 22.26 -40.78
C SER A 344 -27.29 22.90 -41.47
N VAL A 345 -27.22 22.85 -42.81
CA VAL A 345 -26.18 23.53 -43.61
C VAL A 345 -26.07 25.03 -43.27
N GLU A 346 -27.13 25.64 -42.74
CA GLU A 346 -27.18 27.05 -42.30
C GLU A 346 -26.40 27.32 -41.01
N TYR A 347 -26.06 26.31 -40.22
CA TYR A 347 -25.24 26.48 -39.00
C TYR A 347 -23.84 26.97 -39.29
N ASN A 348 -23.21 26.49 -40.36
CA ASN A 348 -21.91 26.98 -40.76
C ASN A 348 -21.94 28.49 -41.05
N ARG A 349 -23.11 29.02 -41.43
CA ARG A 349 -23.35 30.46 -41.69
C ARG A 349 -24.00 31.20 -40.51
N SER A 350 -24.31 30.51 -39.41
CA SER A 350 -25.04 31.07 -38.28
C SER A 350 -24.12 31.84 -37.32
N PRO A 351 -24.65 32.85 -36.60
CA PRO A 351 -23.90 33.60 -35.61
C PRO A 351 -23.29 32.74 -34.52
N ARG A 352 -22.20 33.25 -33.92
CA ARG A 352 -21.48 32.59 -32.83
C ARG A 352 -22.39 32.05 -31.73
N SER A 353 -23.34 32.87 -31.25
CA SER A 353 -24.28 32.51 -30.19
C SER A 353 -25.20 31.36 -30.58
N ALA A 354 -25.64 31.29 -31.84
CA ALA A 354 -26.46 30.21 -32.36
C ALA A 354 -25.68 28.90 -32.49
N LYS A 355 -24.39 28.97 -32.89
CA LYS A 355 -23.51 27.79 -32.94
C LYS A 355 -23.29 27.18 -31.55
N LEU A 356 -22.96 28.02 -30.57
CA LEU A 356 -22.77 27.58 -29.19
C LEU A 356 -24.07 27.04 -28.57
N SER A 357 -25.22 27.69 -28.82
CA SER A 357 -26.51 27.21 -28.35
C SER A 357 -26.92 25.87 -28.96
N ALA A 358 -26.70 25.68 -30.27
CA ALA A 358 -26.99 24.41 -30.93
C ALA A 358 -26.02 23.30 -30.52
N PHE A 359 -24.73 23.61 -30.29
CA PHE A 359 -23.77 22.67 -29.70
C PHE A 359 -24.19 22.26 -28.29
N ALA A 360 -24.55 23.23 -27.44
CA ALA A 360 -25.01 22.96 -26.08
C ALA A 360 -26.26 22.08 -26.06
N LYS A 361 -27.24 22.36 -26.92
CA LYS A 361 -28.43 21.54 -27.10
C LYS A 361 -28.11 20.13 -27.60
N CYS A 362 -27.17 19.97 -28.53
CA CYS A 362 -26.72 18.64 -28.99
C CYS A 362 -26.09 17.82 -27.85
N LEU A 363 -25.31 18.46 -26.97
CA LEU A 363 -24.71 17.80 -25.81
C LEU A 363 -25.76 17.43 -24.76
N GLU A 364 -26.77 18.27 -24.53
CA GLU A 364 -27.93 17.95 -23.68
C GLU A 364 -28.76 16.78 -24.24
N ASP A 365 -29.01 16.77 -25.54
CA ASP A 365 -29.70 15.68 -26.25
C ASP A 365 -28.90 14.37 -26.16
N LEU A 366 -27.57 14.43 -26.12
CA LEU A 366 -26.73 13.25 -25.90
C LEU A 366 -26.82 12.71 -24.47
N ASN A 367 -27.02 13.58 -23.49
CA ASN A 367 -27.19 13.18 -22.09
C ASN A 367 -28.56 12.50 -21.84
N THR A 368 -29.56 12.74 -22.69
CA THR A 368 -30.93 12.20 -22.56
C THR A 368 -31.17 10.92 -23.38
N LYS A 369 -30.31 10.58 -24.34
CA LYS A 369 -30.42 9.31 -25.08
C LYS A 369 -30.06 8.12 -24.18
N GLU A 370 -30.98 7.16 -24.07
CA GLU A 370 -30.93 5.98 -23.16
C GLU A 370 -29.65 5.12 -23.21
N ASN A 371 -28.86 5.20 -24.28
CA ASN A 371 -27.59 4.47 -24.42
C ASN A 371 -26.36 5.26 -23.98
N CYS A 372 -26.41 6.59 -23.98
CA CYS A 372 -25.30 7.46 -23.59
C CYS A 372 -25.33 7.76 -22.08
N SER A 373 -26.52 7.97 -21.52
CA SER A 373 -26.76 8.30 -20.10
C SER A 373 -26.37 7.19 -19.10
N LYS A 374 -26.03 5.98 -19.59
CA LYS A 374 -25.62 4.84 -18.76
C LYS A 374 -24.11 4.78 -18.51
N TYR A 375 -23.32 5.48 -19.31
CA TYR A 375 -21.86 5.29 -19.35
C TYR A 375 -21.07 6.56 -19.06
N TYR A 376 -21.69 7.73 -19.16
CA TYR A 376 -21.08 9.00 -18.80
C TYR A 376 -22.13 10.10 -18.56
N LYS A 377 -21.72 11.15 -17.85
CA LYS A 377 -22.46 12.41 -17.66
C LYS A 377 -21.65 13.58 -18.17
N ILE A 378 -22.32 14.58 -18.72
CA ILE A 378 -21.72 15.84 -19.15
C ILE A 378 -22.10 16.94 -18.16
N ASN A 379 -21.11 17.57 -17.54
CA ASN A 379 -21.30 18.70 -16.63
C ASN A 379 -20.74 19.98 -17.26
N TRP A 380 -21.55 21.04 -17.29
CA TRP A 380 -21.15 22.36 -17.73
C TRP A 380 -20.35 23.10 -16.65
N SER A 381 -19.49 24.01 -17.09
CA SER A 381 -18.99 25.07 -16.20
C SER A 381 -19.82 26.34 -16.43
N ASP A 382 -20.24 26.99 -15.34
CA ASP A 382 -21.25 28.06 -15.36
C ASP A 382 -20.74 29.37 -15.99
N GLU A 383 -19.44 29.51 -16.28
CA GLU A 383 -18.83 30.80 -16.61
C GLU A 383 -18.72 31.06 -18.13
N GLU A 384 -18.57 30.04 -18.97
CA GLU A 384 -18.52 30.19 -20.44
C GLU A 384 -19.04 28.90 -21.12
N GLN A 385 -20.06 29.00 -21.99
CA GLN A 385 -20.69 27.89 -22.74
C GLN A 385 -19.76 27.15 -23.72
N THR A 386 -18.45 27.29 -23.57
CA THR A 386 -17.37 26.67 -24.35
C THR A 386 -16.68 25.54 -23.59
N THR A 387 -16.93 25.38 -22.28
CA THR A 387 -16.23 24.42 -21.42
C THR A 387 -17.20 23.44 -20.75
N PHE A 388 -16.87 22.15 -20.84
CA PHE A 388 -17.64 21.05 -20.26
C PHE A 388 -16.73 19.91 -19.79
N LYS A 389 -17.22 19.06 -18.91
CA LYS A 389 -16.49 17.87 -18.45
C LYS A 389 -17.33 16.63 -18.64
N VAL A 390 -16.72 15.56 -19.13
CA VAL A 390 -17.29 14.23 -19.19
C VAL A 390 -16.85 13.42 -17.98
N VAL A 391 -17.81 12.99 -17.18
CA VAL A 391 -17.62 12.12 -16.02
C VAL A 391 -18.10 10.72 -16.39
N PRO A 392 -17.22 9.73 -16.52
CA PRO A 392 -17.64 8.38 -16.89
C PRO A 392 -18.34 7.68 -15.71
N GLU A 393 -19.39 6.92 -16.02
CA GLU A 393 -20.08 6.04 -15.07
C GLU A 393 -19.58 4.61 -15.26
N LEU A 394 -18.47 4.28 -14.59
CA LEU A 394 -17.79 3.01 -14.78
C LEU A 394 -18.42 1.90 -13.94
N PRO A 395 -18.80 0.76 -14.55
CA PRO A 395 -19.23 -0.40 -13.78
C PRO A 395 -18.04 -1.09 -13.14
N TRP A 396 -18.28 -1.82 -12.06
CA TRP A 396 -17.29 -2.77 -11.54
C TRP A 396 -17.01 -3.89 -12.56
N PRO A 397 -15.75 -4.35 -12.72
CA PRO A 397 -14.51 -3.90 -12.08
C PRO A 397 -13.72 -2.80 -12.84
N ILE A 398 -14.31 -2.12 -13.83
CA ILE A 398 -13.64 -1.05 -14.58
C ILE A 398 -13.34 0.14 -13.67
N ASN A 399 -14.28 0.53 -12.80
CA ASN A 399 -14.13 1.64 -11.85
C ASN A 399 -12.97 1.51 -10.86
N VAL A 400 -12.53 0.28 -10.54
CA VAL A 400 -11.40 0.06 -9.63
C VAL A 400 -10.03 0.10 -10.34
N MET A 401 -10.03 0.03 -11.68
CA MET A 401 -8.83 0.03 -12.51
C MET A 401 -8.47 1.42 -13.03
N PHE A 402 -9.47 2.21 -13.43
CA PHE A 402 -9.24 3.54 -13.98
C PHE A 402 -9.42 4.61 -12.91
N HIS A 403 -8.38 5.40 -12.66
CA HIS A 403 -8.38 6.41 -11.60
C HIS A 403 -9.09 7.70 -12.02
N ASP A 404 -9.72 8.41 -11.09
CA ASP A 404 -10.38 9.71 -11.35
C ASP A 404 -9.41 10.76 -11.93
N ARG A 405 -8.13 10.64 -11.55
CA ARG A 405 -7.06 11.51 -12.06
C ARG A 405 -6.84 11.35 -13.55
N LEU A 406 -6.90 10.14 -14.08
CA LEU A 406 -6.84 9.87 -15.51
C LEU A 406 -7.95 10.62 -16.26
N PHE A 407 -9.20 10.51 -15.80
CA PHE A 407 -10.33 11.20 -16.43
C PHE A 407 -10.25 12.71 -16.31
N THR A 408 -9.63 13.22 -15.24
CA THR A 408 -9.33 14.66 -15.12
C THR A 408 -8.36 15.11 -16.22
N LEU A 409 -7.31 14.33 -16.49
CA LEU A 409 -6.36 14.61 -17.57
C LEU A 409 -7.00 14.47 -18.95
N LEU A 410 -7.80 13.42 -19.17
CA LEU A 410 -8.54 13.22 -20.42
C LEU A 410 -9.52 14.36 -20.73
N ASN A 411 -10.21 14.88 -19.71
CA ASN A 411 -11.06 16.06 -19.87
C ASN A 411 -10.28 17.30 -20.30
N LYS A 412 -9.06 17.50 -19.78
CA LYS A 412 -8.20 18.62 -20.23
C LYS A 412 -7.79 18.44 -21.69
N SER A 413 -7.37 17.23 -22.09
CA SER A 413 -7.05 16.91 -23.48
C SER A 413 -8.22 17.18 -24.43
N MET A 414 -9.41 16.72 -24.04
CA MET A 414 -10.65 16.92 -24.79
C MET A 414 -10.98 18.41 -24.95
N GLN A 415 -10.77 19.23 -23.91
CA GLN A 415 -10.98 20.67 -23.98
C GLN A 415 -10.03 21.36 -24.97
N ILE A 416 -8.76 20.97 -24.98
CA ILE A 416 -7.78 21.47 -25.97
C ILE A 416 -8.26 21.16 -27.40
N LEU A 417 -8.63 19.91 -27.66
CA LEU A 417 -9.14 19.49 -28.97
C LEU A 417 -10.42 20.24 -29.36
N HIS A 418 -11.36 20.39 -28.42
CA HIS A 418 -12.60 21.13 -28.64
C HIS A 418 -12.32 22.58 -29.07
N VAL A 419 -11.46 23.30 -28.34
CA VAL A 419 -11.15 24.70 -28.65
C VAL A 419 -10.45 24.81 -30.01
N LEU A 420 -9.51 23.92 -30.33
CA LEU A 420 -8.83 23.93 -31.64
C LEU A 420 -9.80 23.68 -32.80
N LYS A 421 -10.70 22.69 -32.65
CA LYS A 421 -11.75 22.37 -33.64
C LYS A 421 -12.72 23.55 -33.81
N TYR A 422 -13.13 24.18 -32.71
CA TYR A 422 -13.99 25.36 -32.72
C TYR A 422 -13.32 26.54 -33.43
N CYS A 423 -12.07 26.87 -33.07
CA CYS A 423 -11.29 27.94 -33.71
C CYS A 423 -11.12 27.70 -35.22
N ASN A 424 -10.87 26.45 -35.60
CA ASN A 424 -10.76 26.07 -37.01
C ASN A 424 -12.08 26.29 -37.78
N SER A 425 -13.21 25.87 -37.22
CA SER A 425 -14.55 26.10 -37.81
C SER A 425 -14.86 27.59 -37.97
N MET A 426 -14.47 28.41 -36.99
CA MET A 426 -14.60 29.87 -37.05
C MET A 426 -13.74 30.47 -38.17
N CYS A 427 -12.50 30.04 -38.33
CA CYS A 427 -11.62 30.46 -39.44
C CYS A 427 -12.18 30.07 -40.81
N VAL A 428 -12.74 28.86 -40.96
CA VAL A 428 -13.37 28.40 -42.21
C VAL A 428 -14.59 29.25 -42.56
N THR A 429 -15.40 29.58 -41.55
CA THR A 429 -16.57 30.43 -41.73
C THR A 429 -16.18 31.84 -42.10
N ALA A 430 -15.22 32.43 -41.36
CA ALA A 430 -14.67 33.75 -41.62
C ALA A 430 -14.14 33.87 -43.06
N LEU A 431 -13.36 32.87 -43.52
CA LEU A 431 -12.85 32.82 -44.89
C LEU A 431 -13.97 32.78 -45.94
N SER A 432 -15.01 31.99 -45.68
CA SER A 432 -16.17 31.86 -46.58
C SER A 432 -16.98 33.16 -46.65
N GLN A 433 -17.25 33.79 -45.50
CA GLN A 433 -17.95 35.07 -45.42
C GLN A 433 -17.15 36.16 -46.11
N PHE A 434 -15.84 36.24 -45.85
CA PHE A 434 -14.94 37.21 -46.47
C PHE A 434 -14.96 37.09 -47.99
N THR A 435 -14.88 35.87 -48.53
CA THR A 435 -14.92 35.60 -49.98
C THR A 435 -16.25 36.03 -50.63
N LEU A 436 -17.35 36.03 -49.87
CA LEU A 436 -18.69 36.38 -50.35
C LEU A 436 -19.04 37.87 -50.15
N SER A 437 -18.39 38.57 -49.22
CA SER A 437 -18.78 39.93 -48.79
C SER A 437 -17.73 41.03 -49.05
N SER A 438 -16.48 40.69 -49.37
CA SER A 438 -15.36 41.66 -49.39
C SER A 438 -15.28 42.59 -50.60
N GLU A 439 -16.21 42.53 -51.56
CA GLU A 439 -16.06 43.24 -52.85
C GLU A 439 -16.32 44.76 -52.80
N VAL A 440 -16.85 45.33 -51.70
CA VAL A 440 -17.50 46.66 -51.81
C VAL A 440 -16.99 47.77 -50.86
N ARG A 441 -16.15 47.50 -49.84
CA ARG A 441 -15.78 48.56 -48.84
C ARG A 441 -14.30 48.86 -48.63
N ASP A 442 -13.40 47.89 -48.77
CA ASP A 442 -11.98 48.04 -48.42
C ASP A 442 -11.09 48.10 -49.68
N GLY A 443 -9.98 48.85 -49.63
CA GLY A 443 -9.00 48.87 -50.72
C GLY A 443 -8.33 47.49 -50.93
N PRO A 444 -7.88 47.16 -52.16
CA PRO A 444 -7.42 45.81 -52.52
C PRO A 444 -6.23 45.29 -51.69
N LEU A 445 -5.36 46.20 -51.23
CA LEU A 445 -4.24 45.86 -50.36
C LEU A 445 -4.70 45.40 -48.97
N LEU A 446 -5.66 46.12 -48.38
CA LEU A 446 -6.20 45.82 -47.05
C LEU A 446 -6.97 44.50 -47.08
N VAL A 447 -7.78 44.28 -48.13
CA VAL A 447 -8.49 43.00 -48.36
C VAL A 447 -7.50 41.83 -48.40
N ARG A 448 -6.38 41.98 -49.14
CA ARG A 448 -5.34 40.95 -49.23
C ARG A 448 -4.66 40.66 -47.89
N GLN A 449 -4.35 41.70 -47.11
CA GLN A 449 -3.73 41.53 -45.80
C GLN A 449 -4.66 40.80 -44.80
N LYS A 450 -5.95 41.17 -44.76
CA LYS A 450 -6.97 40.48 -43.96
C LYS A 450 -7.08 39.01 -44.35
N LEU A 451 -7.17 38.73 -45.64
CA LEU A 451 -7.24 37.37 -46.18
C LEU A 451 -6.02 36.54 -45.79
N ASN A 452 -4.81 37.09 -45.89
CA ASN A 452 -3.58 36.40 -45.51
C ASN A 452 -3.56 36.04 -44.02
N LEU A 453 -4.00 36.94 -43.13
CA LEU A 453 -4.08 36.68 -41.70
C LEU A 453 -5.11 35.59 -41.36
N ILE A 454 -6.27 35.58 -42.03
CA ILE A 454 -7.29 34.54 -41.89
C ILE A 454 -6.74 33.19 -42.36
N LEU A 455 -6.07 33.15 -43.52
CA LEU A 455 -5.47 31.93 -44.07
C LEU A 455 -4.37 31.38 -43.16
N LEU A 456 -3.53 32.24 -42.59
CA LEU A 456 -2.46 31.81 -41.69
C LEU A 456 -3.01 31.28 -40.35
N MET A 457 -4.04 31.92 -39.81
CA MET A 457 -4.73 31.45 -38.60
C MET A 457 -5.49 30.14 -38.85
N LYS A 458 -6.14 30.00 -40.01
CA LYS A 458 -6.73 28.74 -40.46
C LYS A 458 -5.68 27.63 -40.52
N LYS A 459 -4.53 27.90 -41.17
CA LYS A 459 -3.43 26.93 -41.28
C LYS A 459 -2.90 26.52 -39.91
N LEU A 460 -2.60 27.48 -39.03
CA LEU A 460 -2.12 27.19 -37.68
C LEU A 460 -3.13 26.33 -36.89
N THR A 461 -4.43 26.66 -36.93
CA THR A 461 -5.46 25.87 -36.25
C THR A 461 -5.69 24.50 -36.88
N ASP A 462 -5.61 24.37 -38.21
CA ASP A 462 -5.66 23.07 -38.89
C ASP A 462 -4.49 22.18 -38.44
N THR A 463 -3.26 22.68 -38.55
CA THR A 463 -2.06 21.90 -38.20
C THR A 463 -2.05 21.51 -36.73
N LEU A 464 -2.38 22.44 -35.82
CA LEU A 464 -2.45 22.14 -34.37
C LEU A 464 -3.55 21.11 -34.07
N LYS A 465 -4.72 21.24 -34.69
CA LYS A 465 -5.84 20.31 -34.54
C LYS A 465 -5.46 18.90 -35.01
N ASP A 466 -4.88 18.78 -36.21
CA ASP A 466 -4.54 17.49 -36.82
C ASP A 466 -3.44 16.78 -36.02
N LEU A 467 -2.33 17.47 -35.71
CA LEU A 467 -1.22 16.91 -34.95
C LEU A 467 -1.63 16.55 -33.51
N SER A 468 -2.44 17.38 -32.84
CA SER A 468 -2.93 17.06 -31.49
C SER A 468 -3.87 15.85 -31.52
N THR A 469 -4.72 15.74 -32.54
CA THR A 469 -5.63 14.59 -32.71
C THR A 469 -4.84 13.31 -32.93
N GLU A 470 -3.81 13.35 -33.77
CA GLU A 470 -2.88 12.23 -34.01
C GLU A 470 -2.12 11.82 -32.74
N PHE A 471 -1.57 12.79 -32.00
CA PHE A 471 -0.90 12.53 -30.73
C PHE A 471 -1.82 11.80 -29.73
N PHE A 472 -3.03 12.32 -29.49
CA PHE A 472 -3.96 11.67 -28.56
C PHE A 472 -4.47 10.32 -29.08
N ASN A 473 -4.59 10.14 -30.40
CA ASN A 473 -4.90 8.85 -31.02
C ASN A 473 -3.84 7.80 -30.68
N ASN A 474 -2.58 8.10 -30.98
CA ASN A 474 -1.46 7.19 -30.75
C ASN A 474 -1.33 6.86 -29.26
N LEU A 475 -1.51 7.84 -28.39
CA LEU A 475 -1.47 7.64 -26.94
C LEU A 475 -2.55 6.66 -26.46
N MET A 476 -3.81 6.85 -26.90
CA MET A 476 -4.93 6.00 -26.51
C MET A 476 -4.83 4.59 -27.12
N GLU A 477 -4.37 4.46 -28.36
CA GLU A 477 -4.17 3.18 -29.02
C GLU A 477 -3.06 2.37 -28.36
N ASN A 478 -1.93 3.02 -28.04
CA ASN A 478 -0.84 2.38 -27.31
C ASN A 478 -1.29 1.90 -25.92
N ALA A 479 -2.04 2.72 -25.18
CA ALA A 479 -2.62 2.31 -23.89
C ALA A 479 -3.59 1.13 -24.05
N GLY A 480 -4.45 1.16 -25.07
CA GLY A 480 -5.38 0.08 -25.40
C GLY A 480 -4.67 -1.23 -25.72
N GLN A 481 -3.60 -1.17 -26.52
CA GLN A 481 -2.77 -2.34 -26.86
C GLN A 481 -2.09 -2.94 -25.62
N GLN A 482 -1.52 -2.11 -24.74
CA GLN A 482 -0.89 -2.57 -23.49
C GLN A 482 -1.89 -3.27 -22.55
N ILE A 483 -3.12 -2.74 -22.46
CA ILE A 483 -4.20 -3.37 -21.70
C ILE A 483 -4.67 -4.67 -22.37
N GLU A 484 -4.70 -4.74 -23.71
CA GLU A 484 -5.13 -5.92 -24.45
C GLU A 484 -4.15 -7.10 -24.30
N VAL A 485 -2.84 -6.84 -24.33
CA VAL A 485 -1.82 -7.90 -24.17
C VAL A 485 -1.56 -8.28 -22.72
N SER A 486 -2.16 -7.57 -21.76
CA SER A 486 -1.96 -7.80 -20.34
C SER A 486 -2.50 -9.17 -19.88
N THR A 487 -1.70 -9.88 -19.10
CA THR A 487 -2.00 -11.22 -18.60
C THR A 487 -2.36 -11.26 -17.12
N THR A 488 -2.15 -10.17 -16.39
CA THR A 488 -2.46 -10.04 -14.96
C THR A 488 -3.22 -8.75 -14.67
N LEU A 489 -3.81 -8.65 -13.48
CA LEU A 489 -4.46 -7.42 -13.03
C LEU A 489 -3.44 -6.28 -12.88
N GLU A 490 -2.28 -6.62 -12.33
CA GLU A 490 -1.19 -5.69 -12.04
C GLU A 490 -0.61 -5.10 -13.33
N SER A 491 -0.49 -5.87 -14.41
CA SER A 491 -0.01 -5.34 -15.70
C SER A 491 -1.01 -4.38 -16.34
N ILE A 492 -2.32 -4.57 -16.12
CA ILE A 492 -3.34 -3.60 -16.53
C ILE A 492 -3.22 -2.32 -15.70
N GLU A 493 -3.05 -2.44 -14.37
CA GLU A 493 -2.89 -1.29 -13.47
C GLU A 493 -1.64 -0.46 -13.83
N GLU A 494 -0.54 -1.14 -14.18
CA GLU A 494 0.69 -0.50 -14.68
C GLU A 494 0.49 0.19 -16.03
N ALA A 495 -0.22 -0.43 -16.97
CA ALA A 495 -0.54 0.19 -18.26
C ALA A 495 -1.40 1.45 -18.10
N VAL A 496 -2.41 1.41 -17.22
CA VAL A 496 -3.25 2.59 -16.90
C VAL A 496 -2.43 3.69 -16.23
N THR A 497 -1.54 3.33 -15.30
CA THR A 497 -0.64 4.29 -14.63
C THR A 497 0.31 4.94 -15.63
N THR A 498 0.90 4.15 -16.53
CA THR A 498 1.80 4.64 -17.59
C THR A 498 1.06 5.61 -18.53
N TRP A 499 -0.18 5.29 -18.87
CA TRP A 499 -1.03 6.18 -19.66
C TRP A 499 -1.31 7.51 -18.94
N GLU A 500 -1.67 7.44 -17.66
CA GLU A 500 -1.88 8.63 -16.81
C GLU A 500 -0.61 9.48 -16.74
N GLU A 501 0.55 8.88 -16.54
CA GLU A 501 1.84 9.58 -16.46
C GLU A 501 2.20 10.25 -17.78
N LYS A 502 2.03 9.57 -18.92
CA LYS A 502 2.26 10.18 -20.24
C LYS A 502 1.33 11.36 -20.48
N LEU A 503 0.03 11.22 -20.19
CA LEU A 503 -0.91 12.34 -20.25
C LEU A 503 -0.48 13.50 -19.35
N LYS A 504 -0.04 13.18 -18.13
CA LYS A 504 0.40 14.18 -17.15
C LYS A 504 1.63 14.94 -17.65
N VAL A 505 2.65 14.25 -18.15
CA VAL A 505 3.87 14.87 -18.69
C VAL A 505 3.53 15.78 -19.87
N SER A 506 2.69 15.35 -20.80
CA SER A 506 2.25 16.18 -21.92
C SER A 506 1.43 17.39 -21.47
N MET A 507 0.79 17.31 -20.30
CA MET A 507 -0.03 18.38 -19.72
C MET A 507 0.72 19.25 -18.70
N ASP A 508 1.87 18.86 -18.14
CA ASP A 508 2.54 19.61 -17.07
C ASP A 508 3.25 20.87 -17.60
N ASN A 509 3.56 20.95 -18.91
CA ASN A 509 3.98 22.18 -19.59
C ASN A 509 2.80 23.13 -19.94
N ASN A 510 1.66 22.96 -19.26
CA ASN A 510 0.34 23.50 -19.64
C ASN A 510 0.20 25.01 -19.71
N THR A 511 0.84 25.78 -18.82
CA THR A 511 0.45 27.19 -18.65
C THR A 511 0.69 27.97 -19.94
N MET A 512 1.82 27.74 -20.60
CA MET A 512 2.14 28.35 -21.91
C MET A 512 1.14 27.93 -22.99
N TYR A 513 0.81 26.63 -23.08
CA TYR A 513 -0.05 26.09 -24.12
C TYR A 513 -1.52 26.46 -23.93
N SER A 514 -2.04 26.39 -22.72
CA SER A 514 -3.39 26.90 -22.38
C SER A 514 -3.48 28.39 -22.69
N ILE A 515 -2.50 29.20 -22.29
CA ILE A 515 -2.46 30.64 -22.63
C ILE A 515 -2.43 30.84 -24.14
N ALA A 516 -1.69 30.02 -24.89
CA ALA A 516 -1.62 30.15 -26.35
C ALA A 516 -2.94 29.74 -27.02
N ILE A 517 -3.58 28.66 -26.57
CA ILE A 517 -4.90 28.23 -27.06
C ILE A 517 -5.97 29.28 -26.76
N ASP A 518 -5.97 29.85 -25.55
CA ASP A 518 -6.89 30.95 -25.19
C ASP A 518 -6.67 32.18 -26.07
N ARG A 519 -5.41 32.49 -26.41
CA ARG A 519 -5.09 33.58 -27.34
C ARG A 519 -5.52 33.26 -28.77
N ILE A 520 -5.40 32.01 -29.23
CA ILE A 520 -5.95 31.56 -30.52
C ILE A 520 -7.47 31.74 -30.53
N LEU A 521 -8.15 31.33 -29.46
CA LEU A 521 -9.60 31.48 -29.31
C LEU A 521 -10.02 32.95 -29.35
N LYS A 522 -9.36 33.82 -28.58
CA LYS A 522 -9.62 35.26 -28.59
C LYS A 522 -9.38 35.87 -29.97
N TYR A 523 -8.26 35.53 -30.60
CA TYR A 523 -7.91 36.04 -31.93
C TYR A 523 -8.95 35.64 -32.99
N THR A 524 -9.30 34.35 -33.06
CA THR A 524 -10.28 33.84 -34.03
C THR A 524 -11.69 34.40 -33.78
N THR A 525 -12.04 34.62 -32.52
CA THR A 525 -13.28 35.29 -32.13
C THR A 525 -13.31 36.74 -32.61
N THR A 526 -12.24 37.52 -32.37
CA THR A 526 -12.14 38.90 -32.84
C THR A 526 -12.22 38.98 -34.37
N VAL A 527 -11.49 38.12 -35.10
CA VAL A 527 -11.58 38.07 -36.57
C VAL A 527 -13.01 37.83 -37.04
N TYR A 528 -13.74 36.94 -36.37
CA TYR A 528 -15.09 36.58 -36.75
C TYR A 528 -16.11 37.68 -36.43
N GLU A 529 -16.04 38.26 -35.23
CA GLU A 529 -16.92 39.36 -34.80
C GLU A 529 -16.78 40.59 -35.71
N GLU A 530 -15.56 40.93 -36.11
CA GLU A 530 -15.27 41.99 -37.09
C GLU A 530 -15.92 41.75 -38.47
N LEU A 531 -16.12 40.49 -38.87
CA LEU A 531 -16.78 40.12 -40.12
C LEU A 531 -18.31 40.16 -40.02
N GLU A 532 -18.87 39.83 -38.85
CA GLU A 532 -20.33 39.86 -38.61
C GLU A 532 -20.84 41.28 -38.33
N GLN A 533 -20.08 42.08 -37.59
CA GLN A 533 -20.40 43.45 -37.24
C GLN A 533 -19.12 44.30 -37.40
N PRO A 534 -18.95 45.01 -38.52
CA PRO A 534 -17.77 45.86 -38.72
C PRO A 534 -17.84 47.08 -37.79
N VAL A 535 -17.42 46.90 -36.54
CA VAL A 535 -17.30 47.96 -35.54
C VAL A 535 -15.86 48.48 -35.61
N THR A 536 -15.65 49.53 -36.41
CA THR A 536 -14.39 50.31 -36.53
C THR A 536 -13.15 49.55 -37.04
N GLU A 537 -12.64 49.99 -38.20
CA GLU A 537 -11.28 49.76 -38.74
C GLU A 537 -10.49 48.56 -38.18
N PHE A 538 -10.66 47.38 -38.80
CA PHE A 538 -9.80 46.21 -38.60
C PHE A 538 -8.30 46.59 -38.66
N ASP A 539 -7.65 46.68 -37.51
CA ASP A 539 -6.22 47.01 -37.41
C ASP A 539 -5.36 45.77 -37.70
N VAL A 540 -4.98 45.63 -38.96
CA VAL A 540 -4.08 44.58 -39.46
C VAL A 540 -2.77 44.53 -38.66
N SER A 541 -2.23 45.67 -38.22
CA SER A 541 -0.96 45.73 -37.48
C SER A 541 -1.10 45.14 -36.08
N GLN A 542 -2.19 45.43 -35.38
CA GLN A 542 -2.48 44.83 -34.08
C GLN A 542 -2.72 43.32 -34.19
N MET A 543 -3.44 42.88 -35.23
CA MET A 543 -3.69 41.47 -35.49
C MET A 543 -2.40 40.72 -35.81
N HIS A 544 -1.55 41.30 -36.66
CA HIS A 544 -0.24 40.76 -36.98
C HIS A 544 0.64 40.55 -35.72
N ARG A 545 0.74 41.60 -34.87
CA ARG A 545 1.49 41.51 -33.60
C ARG A 545 0.92 40.45 -32.66
N SER A 546 -0.40 40.29 -32.61
CA SER A 546 -1.08 39.31 -31.77
C SER A 546 -0.77 37.89 -32.23
N LEU A 547 -0.85 37.62 -33.53
CA LEU A 547 -0.50 36.33 -34.12
C LEU A 547 0.99 35.99 -33.93
N LYS A 548 1.88 36.96 -34.09
CA LYS A 548 3.32 36.80 -33.81
C LYS A 548 3.58 36.42 -32.35
N ARG A 549 2.87 37.04 -31.39
CA ARG A 549 2.95 36.70 -29.95
C ARG A 549 2.43 35.29 -29.64
N ILE A 550 1.33 34.87 -30.29
CA ILE A 550 0.79 33.51 -30.17
C ILE A 550 1.86 32.50 -30.62
N LEU A 551 2.41 32.70 -31.82
CA LEU A 551 3.44 31.83 -32.37
C LEU A 551 4.69 31.79 -31.48
N ILE A 552 5.19 32.93 -31.00
CA ILE A 552 6.34 32.94 -30.05
C ILE A 552 6.03 32.14 -28.78
N THR A 553 4.80 32.21 -28.27
CA THR A 553 4.38 31.46 -27.07
C THR A 553 4.32 29.96 -27.32
N LEU A 554 3.90 29.54 -28.53
CA LEU A 554 3.81 28.14 -28.92
C LEU A 554 5.16 27.52 -29.29
N LYS A 555 6.14 28.34 -29.71
CA LYS A 555 7.41 27.87 -30.29
C LYS A 555 8.19 26.94 -29.37
N ASN A 556 8.02 27.02 -28.05
CA ASN A 556 8.83 26.35 -27.04
C ASN A 556 10.32 26.77 -27.15
N ASN A 557 10.96 27.12 -26.03
CA ASN A 557 12.34 27.61 -26.05
C ASN A 557 13.39 26.48 -25.95
N LYS A 558 12.95 25.22 -25.98
CA LYS A 558 13.84 24.05 -25.97
C LYS A 558 14.45 23.82 -27.35
N ASP A 559 15.62 23.20 -27.36
CA ASP A 559 16.25 22.75 -28.60
C ASP A 559 15.32 21.74 -29.29
N PRO A 560 15.02 21.87 -30.60
CA PRO A 560 14.23 20.87 -31.34
C PRO A 560 14.78 19.45 -31.24
N GLU A 561 16.10 19.27 -31.05
CA GLU A 561 16.72 17.95 -30.88
C GLU A 561 16.41 17.32 -29.51
N GLU A 562 15.96 18.12 -28.53
CA GLU A 562 15.56 17.68 -27.20
C GLU A 562 14.05 17.41 -27.07
N LEU A 563 13.26 17.69 -28.12
CA LEU A 563 11.83 17.44 -28.13
C LEU A 563 11.53 16.00 -28.56
N ASP A 564 10.78 15.28 -27.73
CA ASP A 564 10.22 13.98 -28.10
C ASP A 564 9.26 14.14 -29.29
N SER A 565 9.54 13.44 -30.40
CA SER A 565 8.72 13.49 -31.61
C SER A 565 7.28 13.07 -31.38
N ASP A 566 7.05 12.25 -30.36
CA ASP A 566 5.72 11.77 -29.96
C ASP A 566 5.11 12.64 -28.85
N SER A 567 5.46 13.93 -28.77
CA SER A 567 4.95 14.86 -27.76
C SER A 567 4.09 15.99 -28.33
N LEU A 568 3.17 16.49 -27.50
CA LEU A 568 2.41 17.70 -27.80
C LEU A 568 3.31 18.93 -28.02
N GLU A 569 4.47 18.98 -27.35
CA GLU A 569 5.45 20.06 -27.49
C GLU A 569 6.02 20.10 -28.91
N TYR A 570 6.39 18.94 -29.45
CA TYR A 570 6.89 18.79 -30.80
C TYR A 570 5.82 19.15 -31.84
N CYS A 571 4.57 18.71 -31.63
CA CYS A 571 3.44 19.09 -32.47
C CYS A 571 3.29 20.62 -32.58
N TYR A 572 3.41 21.32 -31.46
CA TYR A 572 3.22 22.77 -31.40
C TYR A 572 4.41 23.52 -31.98
N TYR A 573 5.63 23.01 -31.77
CA TYR A 573 6.85 23.51 -32.40
C TYR A 573 6.74 23.47 -33.93
N CYS A 574 6.35 22.31 -34.50
CA CYS A 574 6.20 22.12 -35.94
C CYS A 574 5.19 23.09 -36.56
N ALA A 575 3.98 23.19 -35.98
CA ALA A 575 2.94 24.10 -36.45
C ALA A 575 3.38 25.58 -36.39
N THR A 576 4.13 25.93 -35.35
CA THR A 576 4.57 27.30 -35.11
C THR A 576 5.66 27.76 -36.08
N ASN A 577 6.67 26.92 -36.30
CA ASN A 577 7.80 27.28 -37.15
C ASN A 577 7.37 27.54 -38.60
N GLU A 578 6.50 26.68 -39.13
CA GLU A 578 5.96 26.85 -40.47
C GLU A 578 5.16 28.16 -40.59
N CYS A 579 4.32 28.46 -39.59
CA CYS A 579 3.51 29.68 -39.58
C CYS A 579 4.35 30.96 -39.38
N LEU A 580 5.42 30.92 -38.59
CA LEU A 580 6.34 32.06 -38.42
C LEU A 580 7.05 32.42 -39.72
N MET A 581 7.49 31.42 -40.49
CA MET A 581 8.11 31.65 -41.81
C MET A 581 7.14 32.33 -42.78
N LEU A 582 5.89 31.84 -42.85
CA LEU A 582 4.85 32.42 -43.69
C LEU A 582 4.48 33.84 -43.24
N LEU A 583 4.40 34.09 -41.92
CA LEU A 583 4.07 35.40 -41.37
C LEU A 583 5.13 36.46 -41.73
N ASN A 584 6.41 36.12 -41.58
CA ASN A 584 7.51 37.03 -41.94
C ASN A 584 7.57 37.31 -43.46
N THR A 585 7.14 36.37 -44.29
CA THR A 585 7.04 36.56 -45.75
C THR A 585 5.88 37.47 -46.12
N CYS A 586 4.81 37.52 -45.30
CA CYS A 586 3.70 38.45 -45.46
C CYS A 586 4.02 39.88 -44.97
N GLU A 587 4.99 40.08 -44.06
CA GLU A 587 5.49 41.41 -43.66
C GLU A 587 6.38 42.06 -44.73
N ALA A 588 7.06 41.24 -45.56
CA ALA A 588 8.03 41.70 -46.55
C ALA A 588 7.43 42.09 -47.92
N ASN A 589 6.16 41.76 -48.15
CA ASN A 589 5.39 42.01 -49.38
C ASN A 589 4.20 42.93 -49.09
#